data_AF-A0A1G0SDQ4-F1
#
_entry.id   AF-A0A1G0SDQ4-F1
#
_cell.length_a   1.000
_cell.length_b   1.000
_cell.length_c   1.000
_cell.angle_alpha   90.00
_cell.angle_beta   90.00
_cell.angle_gamma   90.00
#
_symmetry.space_group_name_H-M   'P 1'
#
loop_
_entity.id
_entity.type
_entity.pdbx_description
1 polymer ?
#
loop_
_entity_poly.entity_id
_entity_poly.type
_entity_poly.pdbx_seq_one_letter_code
_entity_poly.pdbx_strand_id
1 'polypeptide(L)'
;MSQSGDKVNRLNVWFPLQIIPSMTLYSFQTHSVFGFEWETTPVLYSFGINRHVSPWYSFIVEPTARFSGSVELTVAGQVFTSKPGRSYFGSTVQVMGFIPVFELGEQLTLNVGAGKFRTGGLSLYYTAAGVSSVFGMVHLNVKHAANPETWMGSLEVRIF
;
A
#
# COMPACT_ATOMS: atom_id res chain seq x y z
N MET A 1 28.70 7.08 -25.68
CA MET A 1 28.64 7.59 -24.29
C MET A 1 27.53 8.63 -24.18
N SER A 2 26.32 8.22 -23.79
CA SER A 2 25.27 9.14 -23.33
C SER A 2 24.21 8.33 -22.56
N GLN A 3 24.57 7.83 -21.37
CA GLN A 3 23.65 7.12 -20.47
C GLN A 3 23.29 7.94 -19.21
N SER A 4 23.80 9.17 -19.11
CA SER A 4 23.62 10.02 -17.93
C SER A 4 22.36 10.91 -17.98
N GLY A 5 21.83 11.22 -19.17
CA GLY A 5 20.67 12.11 -19.33
C GLY A 5 19.33 11.44 -19.02
N ASP A 6 19.18 10.16 -19.36
CA ASP A 6 17.89 9.45 -19.23
C ASP A 6 17.50 9.14 -17.77
N LYS A 7 18.47 8.94 -16.89
CA LYS A 7 18.21 8.66 -15.46
C LYS A 7 17.62 9.87 -14.73
N VAL A 8 18.08 11.08 -15.07
CA VAL A 8 17.61 12.33 -14.46
C VAL A 8 16.17 12.64 -14.87
N ASN A 9 15.80 12.39 -16.12
CA ASN A 9 14.43 12.57 -16.60
C ASN A 9 13.45 11.56 -15.99
N ARG A 10 13.86 10.30 -15.81
CA ARG A 10 13.00 9.29 -15.15
C ARG A 10 12.71 9.66 -13.68
N LEU A 11 13.72 10.10 -12.93
CA LEU A 11 13.54 10.51 -11.53
C LEU A 11 12.61 11.74 -11.40
N ASN A 12 12.74 12.72 -12.29
CA ASN A 12 11.93 13.94 -12.27
C ASN A 12 10.45 13.70 -12.63
N VAL A 13 10.15 12.69 -13.45
CA VAL A 13 8.76 12.31 -13.80
C VAL A 13 8.16 11.36 -12.76
N TRP A 14 8.97 10.48 -12.18
CA TRP A 14 8.52 9.47 -11.23
C TRP A 14 8.21 10.04 -9.84
N PHE A 15 9.04 10.95 -9.34
CA PHE A 15 8.91 11.50 -7.99
C PHE A 15 7.58 12.24 -7.73
N PRO A 16 7.06 13.08 -8.66
CA PRO A 16 5.75 13.72 -8.48
C PRO A 16 4.58 12.73 -8.39
N LEU A 17 4.69 11.57 -9.04
CA LEU A 17 3.63 10.56 -9.03
C LEU A 17 3.52 9.84 -7.67
N GLN A 18 4.62 9.80 -6.91
CA GLN A 18 4.64 9.27 -5.53
C GLN A 18 3.98 10.21 -4.51
N ILE A 19 3.60 11.43 -4.91
CA ILE A 19 2.96 12.41 -4.02
C ILE A 19 1.44 12.21 -3.96
N ILE A 20 0.84 11.47 -4.90
CA ILE A 20 -0.61 11.26 -4.92
C ILE A 20 -1.00 10.36 -3.74
N PRO A 21 -1.78 10.89 -2.76
CA PRO A 21 -2.21 10.07 -1.64
C PRO A 21 -3.31 9.09 -2.07
N SER A 22 -3.31 7.94 -1.40
CA SER A 22 -4.44 7.02 -1.38
C SER A 22 -5.57 7.59 -0.53
N MET A 23 -6.81 7.34 -0.93
CA MET A 23 -7.98 7.75 -0.16
C MET A 23 -8.37 6.65 0.81
N THR A 24 -8.70 7.02 2.04
CA THR A 24 -9.12 6.07 3.06
C THR A 24 -10.29 6.58 3.89
N LEU A 25 -11.18 5.65 4.22
CA LEU A 25 -12.35 5.88 5.05
C LEU A 25 -12.28 4.93 6.25
N TYR A 26 -12.31 5.49 7.45
CA TYR A 26 -12.38 4.75 8.70
C TYR A 26 -13.80 4.85 9.24
N SER A 27 -14.35 3.73 9.66
CA SER A 27 -15.64 3.63 10.31
C SER A 27 -15.42 3.07 11.72
N PHE A 28 -15.49 3.94 12.71
CA PHE A 28 -15.48 3.59 14.12
C PHE A 28 -16.92 3.47 14.63
N GLN A 29 -17.13 2.77 15.76
CA GLN A 29 -18.46 2.60 16.35
C GLN A 29 -19.25 3.91 16.55
N THR A 30 -18.56 5.03 16.78
CA THR A 30 -19.19 6.31 17.10
C THR A 30 -19.16 7.34 15.99
N HIS A 31 -18.29 7.18 14.98
CA HIS A 31 -18.09 8.16 13.93
C HIS A 31 -17.28 7.59 12.76
N SER A 32 -17.43 8.20 11.59
CA SER A 32 -16.62 7.90 10.41
C SER A 32 -15.65 9.06 10.10
N VAL A 33 -14.47 8.72 9.62
CA VAL A 33 -13.38 9.64 9.34
C VAL A 33 -12.85 9.39 7.94
N PHE A 34 -12.74 10.44 7.15
CA PHE A 34 -12.08 10.39 5.85
C PHE A 34 -10.63 10.86 5.98
N GLY A 35 -9.73 10.30 5.18
CA GLY A 35 -8.32 10.67 5.19
C GLY A 35 -7.59 10.34 3.92
N PHE A 36 -6.35 10.80 3.90
CA PHE A 36 -5.37 10.63 2.84
C PHE A 36 -4.16 9.90 3.41
N GLU A 37 -3.65 8.92 2.67
CA GLU A 37 -2.56 8.04 3.07
C GLU A 37 -1.42 8.11 2.04
N TRP A 38 -0.21 8.36 2.51
CA TRP A 38 1.01 8.26 1.72
C TRP A 38 1.76 7.00 2.11
N GLU A 39 1.87 6.08 1.17
CA GLU A 39 2.48 4.78 1.39
C GLU A 39 3.91 4.72 0.84
N THR A 40 4.81 4.07 1.56
CA THR A 40 6.09 3.61 1.05
C THR A 40 6.27 2.12 1.31
N THR A 41 6.87 1.41 0.36
CA THR A 41 7.21 -0.02 0.46
C THR A 41 8.71 -0.17 0.65
N PRO A 42 9.23 -0.08 1.89
CA PRO A 42 10.67 -0.21 2.13
C PRO A 42 11.25 -1.56 1.74
N VAL A 43 10.47 -2.64 1.88
CA VAL A 43 10.92 -4.02 1.59
C VAL A 43 9.85 -4.78 0.86
N LEU A 44 10.25 -5.49 -0.18
CA LEU A 44 9.41 -6.41 -0.93
C LEU A 44 10.15 -7.72 -1.17
N TYR A 45 9.44 -8.82 -1.01
CA TYR A 45 9.87 -10.15 -1.40
C TYR A 45 8.97 -10.67 -2.52
N SER A 46 9.53 -10.96 -3.69
CA SER A 46 8.82 -11.53 -4.83
C SER A 46 9.08 -13.03 -4.93
N PHE A 47 8.02 -13.83 -5.06
CA PHE A 47 8.12 -15.28 -5.19
C PHE A 47 7.76 -15.81 -6.58
N GLY A 48 7.25 -14.96 -7.47
CA GLY A 48 6.87 -15.35 -8.83
C GLY A 48 7.88 -15.04 -9.92
N ILE A 49 9.02 -14.43 -9.58
CA ILE A 49 10.07 -14.11 -10.56
C ILE A 49 10.96 -15.31 -10.87
N ASN A 50 11.69 -15.20 -11.98
CA ASN A 50 12.72 -16.16 -12.37
C ASN A 50 13.74 -16.33 -11.24
N ARG A 51 14.03 -17.59 -10.85
CA ARG A 51 14.97 -17.96 -9.77
C ARG A 51 16.40 -17.45 -9.97
N HIS A 52 16.74 -17.00 -11.17
CA HIS A 52 18.05 -16.42 -11.50
C HIS A 52 18.19 -14.95 -11.08
N VAL A 53 17.09 -14.32 -10.62
CA VAL A 53 17.06 -12.93 -10.13
C VAL A 53 16.79 -12.94 -8.63
N SER A 54 17.38 -11.97 -7.90
CA SER A 54 17.14 -11.81 -6.46
C SER A 54 15.64 -11.55 -6.19
N PRO A 55 15.00 -12.29 -5.26
CA PRO A 55 13.60 -12.07 -4.90
C PRO A 55 13.41 -10.86 -3.98
N TRP A 56 14.48 -10.29 -3.43
CA TRP A 56 14.43 -9.16 -2.50
C TRP A 56 14.62 -7.82 -3.18
N TYR A 57 13.71 -6.89 -2.90
CA TYR A 57 13.72 -5.52 -3.40
C TYR A 57 13.54 -4.52 -2.25
N SER A 58 14.03 -3.29 -2.43
CA SER A 58 13.92 -2.24 -1.43
C SER A 58 13.67 -0.89 -2.06
N PHE A 59 12.67 -0.15 -1.56
CA PHE A 59 12.21 1.18 -2.00
C PHE A 59 11.75 1.32 -3.45
N ILE A 60 12.56 0.87 -4.40
CA ILE A 60 12.27 0.90 -5.84
C ILE A 60 12.04 -0.55 -6.28
N VAL A 61 10.84 -0.82 -6.78
CA VAL A 61 10.42 -2.15 -7.20
C VAL A 61 10.03 -2.08 -8.68
N GLU A 62 10.52 -3.03 -9.46
CA GLU A 62 10.05 -3.21 -10.83
C GLU A 62 8.62 -3.77 -10.84
N PRO A 63 7.70 -3.23 -11.66
CA PRO A 63 6.31 -3.69 -11.69
C PRO A 63 6.16 -5.21 -11.89
N THR A 64 7.02 -5.80 -12.71
CA THR A 64 7.07 -7.25 -13.00
C THR A 64 7.31 -8.11 -11.76
N ALA A 65 8.13 -7.64 -10.82
CA ALA A 65 8.42 -8.36 -9.58
C ALA A 65 7.22 -8.33 -8.61
N ARG A 66 6.37 -7.30 -8.70
CA ARG A 66 5.18 -7.15 -7.86
C ARG A 66 4.01 -8.00 -8.36
N PHE A 67 3.76 -8.04 -9.68
CA PHE A 67 2.60 -8.74 -10.25
C PHE A 67 2.71 -10.25 -10.19
N SER A 68 3.92 -10.79 -10.34
CA SER A 68 4.14 -12.24 -10.31
C SER A 68 3.87 -12.89 -8.94
N GLY A 69 3.58 -12.08 -7.91
CA GLY A 69 3.28 -12.52 -6.56
C GLY A 69 4.37 -12.06 -5.59
N SER A 70 3.95 -11.35 -4.56
CA SER A 70 4.87 -10.66 -3.65
C SER A 70 4.33 -10.54 -2.23
N VAL A 71 5.24 -10.28 -1.29
CA VAL A 71 4.95 -9.89 0.08
C VAL A 71 5.66 -8.57 0.34
N GLU A 72 4.91 -7.59 0.82
CA GLU A 72 5.34 -6.21 0.97
C GLU A 72 5.27 -5.79 2.42
N LEU A 73 6.36 -5.22 2.92
CA LEU A 73 6.34 -4.41 4.12
C LEU A 73 6.09 -2.98 3.69
N THR A 74 5.05 -2.40 4.26
CA THR A 74 4.56 -1.08 3.96
C THR A 74 4.58 -0.22 5.22
N VAL A 75 4.98 1.05 5.06
CA VAL A 75 4.82 2.10 6.05
C VAL A 75 4.04 3.23 5.42
N ALA A 76 3.05 3.77 6.14
CA ALA A 76 2.24 4.86 5.64
C ALA A 76 2.05 5.98 6.67
N GLY A 77 2.09 7.22 6.19
CA GLY A 77 1.67 8.41 6.94
C GLY A 77 0.28 8.83 6.50
N GLN A 78 -0.58 9.23 7.45
CA GLN A 78 -1.98 9.54 7.17
C GLN A 78 -2.37 10.91 7.73
N VAL A 79 -3.21 11.61 6.98
CA VAL A 79 -3.85 12.88 7.39
C VAL A 79 -5.36 12.73 7.27
N PHE A 80 -6.08 13.10 8.32
CA PHE A 80 -7.53 12.93 8.41
C PHE A 80 -8.28 14.27 8.40
N THR A 81 -9.52 14.24 7.92
CA THR A 81 -10.43 15.41 7.94
C THR A 81 -11.02 15.67 9.33
N SER A 82 -11.12 14.63 10.16
CA SER A 82 -11.50 14.71 11.58
C SER A 82 -10.53 13.88 12.43
N LYS A 83 -10.59 13.98 13.76
CA LYS A 83 -9.64 13.27 14.64
C LYS A 83 -10.20 11.87 14.98
N PRO A 84 -9.66 10.77 14.42
CA PRO A 84 -10.05 9.41 14.81
C PRO A 84 -9.64 9.06 16.26
N GLY A 85 -8.62 9.75 16.78
CA GLY A 85 -8.24 9.75 18.19
C GLY A 85 -8.09 11.19 18.68
N ARG A 86 -6.91 11.54 19.19
CA ARG A 86 -6.57 12.91 19.64
C ARG A 86 -5.80 13.73 18.59
N SER A 87 -5.50 13.14 17.42
CA SER A 87 -4.68 13.75 16.37
C SER A 87 -5.37 13.66 15.01
N TYR A 88 -5.09 14.61 14.12
CA TYR A 88 -5.41 14.53 12.68
C TYR A 88 -4.39 13.70 11.90
N PHE A 89 -3.28 13.34 12.54
CA PHE A 89 -2.21 12.56 11.92
C PHE A 89 -2.24 11.12 12.43
N GLY A 90 -1.99 10.19 11.52
CA GLY A 90 -1.86 8.77 11.80
C GLY A 90 -0.64 8.18 11.10
N SER A 91 -0.27 6.99 11.53
CA SER A 91 0.77 6.19 10.90
C SER A 91 0.35 4.74 10.89
N THR A 92 0.71 4.04 9.84
CA THR A 92 0.41 2.62 9.66
C THR A 92 1.67 1.87 9.27
N VAL A 93 1.81 0.66 9.79
CA VAL A 93 2.79 -0.32 9.32
C VAL A 93 2.05 -1.60 9.03
N GLN A 94 2.22 -2.16 7.84
CA GLN A 94 1.51 -3.37 7.45
C GLN A 94 2.39 -4.30 6.62
N VAL A 95 2.05 -5.58 6.66
CA VAL A 95 2.57 -6.60 5.76
C VAL A 95 1.42 -7.06 4.88
N MET A 96 1.58 -6.94 3.57
CA MET A 96 0.59 -7.29 2.56
C MET A 96 1.15 -8.32 1.59
N GLY A 97 0.48 -9.45 1.45
CA GLY A 97 0.71 -10.44 0.41
C GLY A 97 -0.19 -10.17 -0.80
N PHE A 98 0.40 -10.28 -1.99
CA PHE A 98 -0.23 -10.13 -3.28
C PHE A 98 -0.16 -11.48 -4.00
N ILE A 99 -1.32 -12.10 -4.17
CA ILE A 99 -1.46 -13.43 -4.77
C ILE A 99 -2.11 -13.26 -6.16
N PRO A 100 -1.38 -13.52 -7.26
CA PRO A 100 -1.93 -13.38 -8.60
C PRO A 100 -3.04 -14.41 -8.81
N VAL A 101 -4.21 -13.96 -9.28
CA VAL A 101 -5.37 -14.85 -9.52
C VAL A 101 -5.58 -15.07 -11.02
N PHE A 102 -5.47 -14.02 -11.84
CA PHE A 102 -5.63 -14.08 -13.30
C PHE A 102 -4.47 -13.42 -14.02
N GLU A 103 -4.07 -14.00 -15.16
CA GLU A 103 -3.00 -13.50 -16.04
C GLU A 103 -1.73 -13.07 -15.29
N LEU A 104 -1.24 -13.95 -14.41
CA LEU A 104 -0.04 -13.68 -13.60
C LEU A 104 -0.13 -12.37 -12.77
N GLY A 105 -1.35 -11.95 -12.40
CA GLY A 105 -1.60 -10.78 -11.56
C GLY A 105 -1.81 -9.47 -12.34
N GLU A 106 -1.67 -9.47 -13.66
CA GLU A 106 -1.83 -8.26 -14.49
C GLU A 106 -3.26 -7.71 -14.44
N GLN A 107 -4.27 -8.59 -14.43
CA GLN A 107 -5.68 -8.20 -14.39
C GLN A 107 -6.28 -8.23 -12.98
N LEU A 108 -5.96 -9.27 -12.21
CA LEU A 108 -6.53 -9.44 -10.87
C LEU A 108 -5.53 -10.12 -9.93
N THR A 109 -5.33 -9.47 -8.80
CA THR A 109 -4.52 -9.93 -7.68
C THR A 109 -5.34 -9.88 -6.41
N LEU A 110 -5.25 -10.92 -5.59
CA LEU A 110 -5.82 -10.95 -4.24
C LEU A 110 -4.81 -10.34 -3.26
N ASN A 111 -5.28 -9.42 -2.43
CA ASN A 111 -4.46 -8.76 -1.42
C ASN A 111 -4.88 -9.28 -0.05
N VAL A 112 -3.94 -9.75 0.75
CA VAL A 112 -4.22 -10.20 2.13
C VAL A 112 -3.10 -9.76 3.05
N GLY A 113 -3.41 -9.36 4.27
CA GLY A 113 -2.36 -8.89 5.16
C GLY A 113 -2.81 -8.57 6.56
N ALA A 114 -1.87 -8.03 7.33
CA ALA A 114 -2.11 -7.55 8.67
C ALA A 114 -1.23 -6.34 8.94
N GLY A 115 -1.69 -5.48 9.84
CA GLY A 115 -0.97 -4.26 10.16
C GLY A 115 -1.34 -3.68 11.50
N LYS A 116 -0.66 -2.58 11.79
CA LYS A 116 -0.86 -1.78 12.99
C LYS A 116 -1.08 -0.33 12.58
N PHE A 117 -2.20 0.22 13.00
CA PHE A 117 -2.53 1.63 12.87
C PHE A 117 -2.30 2.34 14.20
N ARG A 118 -1.75 3.55 14.15
CA ARG A 118 -1.55 4.41 15.33
C ARG A 118 -1.92 5.84 15.01
N THR A 119 -2.74 6.44 15.86
CA THR A 119 -3.08 7.87 15.85
C THR A 119 -3.22 8.35 17.29
N GLY A 120 -3.05 9.63 17.60
CA GLY A 120 -2.88 10.14 18.97
C GLY A 120 -3.78 9.48 20.03
N GLY A 121 -3.25 8.54 20.82
CA GLY A 121 -3.96 7.81 21.88
C GLY A 121 -4.70 6.52 21.46
N LEU A 122 -4.74 6.18 20.17
CA LEU A 122 -5.36 4.99 19.60
C LEU A 122 -4.29 4.12 18.90
N SER A 123 -4.32 2.82 19.16
CA SER A 123 -3.43 1.85 18.52
C SER A 123 -4.22 0.58 18.24
N LEU A 124 -4.33 0.20 16.97
CA LEU A 124 -5.14 -0.93 16.51
C LEU A 124 -4.28 -1.91 15.74
N TYR A 125 -4.50 -3.20 15.96
CA TYR A 125 -4.08 -4.24 15.04
C TYR A 125 -5.26 -4.59 14.14
N TYR A 126 -5.00 -4.76 12.86
CA TYR A 126 -6.02 -5.09 11.88
C TYR A 126 -5.55 -6.18 10.93
N THR A 127 -6.50 -6.89 10.35
CA THR A 127 -6.32 -7.75 9.18
C THR A 127 -6.88 -7.04 7.96
N ALA A 128 -6.23 -7.23 6.82
CA ALA A 128 -6.61 -6.62 5.54
C ALA A 128 -6.91 -7.70 4.52
N ALA A 129 -7.92 -7.45 3.70
CA ALA A 129 -8.24 -8.24 2.52
C ALA A 129 -8.69 -7.30 1.40
N GLY A 130 -8.38 -7.62 0.15
CA GLY A 130 -8.70 -6.76 -0.96
C GLY A 130 -8.37 -7.37 -2.30
N VAL A 131 -8.50 -6.54 -3.33
CA VAL A 131 -8.17 -6.90 -4.71
C VAL A 131 -7.42 -5.75 -5.37
N SER A 132 -6.51 -6.10 -6.27
CA SER A 132 -5.84 -5.14 -7.14
C SER A 132 -6.04 -5.49 -8.60
N SER A 133 -6.14 -4.46 -9.43
CA SER A 133 -6.37 -4.57 -10.86
C SER A 133 -5.60 -3.50 -11.64
N VAL A 134 -5.67 -3.58 -12.98
CA VAL A 134 -5.02 -2.68 -13.93
C VAL A 134 -3.51 -2.65 -13.70
N PHE A 135 -2.85 -3.79 -13.90
CA PHE A 135 -1.41 -3.96 -13.62
C PHE A 135 -1.09 -3.50 -12.20
N GLY A 136 -1.88 -3.96 -11.22
CA GLY A 136 -1.76 -3.59 -9.81
C GLY A 136 -1.60 -2.08 -9.55
N MET A 137 -2.17 -1.22 -10.39
CA MET A 137 -2.19 0.23 -10.15
C MET A 137 -3.33 0.61 -9.23
N VAL A 138 -4.47 -0.08 -9.32
CA VAL A 138 -5.65 0.23 -8.51
C VAL A 138 -5.84 -0.87 -7.48
N HIS A 139 -5.90 -0.48 -6.21
CA HIS A 139 -6.04 -1.36 -5.06
C HIS A 139 -7.30 -0.98 -4.29
N LEU A 140 -8.15 -1.95 -4.04
CA LEU A 140 -9.29 -1.81 -3.14
C LEU A 140 -9.06 -2.75 -1.96
N ASN A 141 -8.88 -2.19 -0.77
CA ASN A 141 -8.66 -2.98 0.44
C ASN A 141 -9.70 -2.63 1.52
N VAL A 142 -10.13 -3.66 2.24
CA VAL A 142 -10.92 -3.58 3.46
C VAL A 142 -10.07 -4.09 4.61
N LYS A 143 -9.99 -3.31 5.68
CA LYS A 143 -9.24 -3.59 6.89
C LYS A 143 -10.20 -3.70 8.06
N HIS A 144 -10.01 -4.67 8.93
CA HIS A 144 -10.84 -4.90 10.10
C HIS A 144 -9.98 -5.05 11.35
N ALA A 145 -10.29 -4.27 12.39
CA ALA A 145 -9.74 -4.38 13.73
C ALA A 145 -10.84 -4.81 14.69
N ALA A 146 -10.58 -5.82 15.52
CA ALA A 146 -11.59 -6.34 16.46
C ALA A 146 -11.66 -5.58 17.79
N ASN A 147 -10.61 -4.81 18.15
CA ASN A 147 -10.56 -4.14 19.45
C ASN A 147 -9.85 -2.77 19.40
N PRO A 148 -10.60 -1.66 19.57
CA PRO A 148 -12.05 -1.54 19.33
C PRO A 148 -12.46 -2.01 17.93
N GLU A 149 -13.71 -2.43 17.77
CA GLU A 149 -14.27 -2.81 16.47
C GLU A 149 -14.20 -1.61 15.52
N THR A 150 -13.45 -1.75 14.43
CA THR A 150 -13.22 -0.69 13.44
C THR A 150 -13.08 -1.31 12.07
N TRP A 151 -13.81 -0.75 11.11
CA TRP A 151 -13.70 -1.09 9.70
C TRP A 151 -13.03 0.05 8.95
N MET A 152 -12.12 -0.25 8.04
CA MET A 152 -11.42 0.76 7.24
C MET A 152 -11.46 0.34 5.78
N GLY A 153 -11.95 1.21 4.91
CA GLY A 153 -11.83 1.07 3.46
C GLY A 153 -10.67 1.91 2.97
N SER A 154 -9.91 1.40 2.01
CA SER A 154 -8.91 2.19 1.29
C SER A 154 -9.02 1.95 -0.21
N LEU A 155 -9.09 3.03 -0.96
CA LEU A 155 -8.91 3.07 -2.40
C LEU A 155 -7.54 3.67 -2.68
N GLU A 156 -6.67 2.88 -3.23
CA GLU A 156 -5.29 3.24 -3.48
C GLU A 156 -5.00 3.19 -4.97
N VAL A 157 -4.33 4.25 -5.45
CA VAL A 157 -3.85 4.35 -6.82
C VAL A 157 -2.34 4.49 -6.73
N ARG A 158 -1.62 3.44 -7.15
CA ARG A 158 -0.17 3.44 -7.27
C ARG A 158 0.22 3.57 -8.73
N ILE A 159 1.13 4.49 -9.01
CA ILE A 159 1.71 4.67 -10.33
C ILE A 159 3.20 4.34 -10.22
N PHE A 160 3.68 3.49 -11.13
CA PHE A 160 5.05 2.98 -11.13
C PHE A 160 5.84 3.50 -12.33
#